data_AF-A0AAU9U8E0-F1
#
_entry.id   AF-A0AAU9U8E0-F1
#
_cell.length_a   1.000
_cell.length_b   1.000
_cell.length_c   1.000
_cell.angle_alpha   90.00
_cell.angle_beta   90.00
_cell.angle_gamma   90.00
#
_symmetry.space_group_name_H-M   'P 1'
#
loop_
_entity.id
_entity.type
_entity.pdbx_description
1 polymer ?
#
loop_
_entity_poly.entity_id
_entity_poly.type
_entity_poly.pdbx_seq_one_letter_code
_entity_poly.pdbx_strand_id
1 'polypeptide(L)'
;MQLKVENVEKITKACTYLHNYLRKSITSRPLYTPPGSFDTEDLENGVIVNGAWRQITSNAKRLTDLQKVPRRPLMDAKLVREELKEYFMTPQGKVEWQDMYQ
;
A
#
# COMPACT_ATOMS: atom_id res chain seq x y z
N MET A 1 12.43 -16.71 22.13
CA MET A 1 13.36 -16.80 20.99
C MET A 1 13.66 -15.40 20.48
N GLN A 2 14.85 -14.86 20.71
CA GLN A 2 15.25 -13.53 20.21
C GLN A 2 16.02 -13.69 18.90
N LEU A 3 15.69 -12.86 17.91
CA LEU A 3 16.41 -12.81 16.64
C LEU A 3 17.75 -12.11 16.85
N LYS A 4 18.84 -12.67 16.32
CA LYS A 4 20.13 -11.97 16.27
C LYS A 4 20.07 -10.85 15.24
N VAL A 5 20.59 -9.67 15.59
CA VAL A 5 20.55 -8.47 14.73
C VAL A 5 21.19 -8.75 13.37
N GLU A 6 22.30 -9.49 13.33
CA GLU A 6 22.99 -9.84 12.08
C GLU A 6 22.14 -10.67 11.09
N ASN A 7 21.07 -11.32 11.58
CA ASN A 7 20.19 -12.16 10.77
C ASN A 7 18.91 -11.45 10.31
N VAL A 8 18.59 -10.27 10.89
CA VAL A 8 17.36 -9.53 10.59
C VAL A 8 17.27 -9.23 9.09
N GLU A 9 18.36 -8.74 8.51
CA GLU A 9 18.40 -8.40 7.08
C GLU A 9 18.20 -9.64 6.20
N LYS A 10 18.92 -10.74 6.50
CA LYS A 10 18.83 -11.99 5.74
C LYS A 10 17.43 -12.57 5.78
N ILE A 11 16.81 -12.61 6.96
CA ILE A 11 15.46 -13.13 7.15
C ILE A 11 14.44 -12.25 6.42
N THR A 12 14.54 -10.92 6.56
CA THR A 12 13.66 -9.98 5.88
C THR A 12 13.74 -10.17 4.36
N LYS A 13 14.95 -10.22 3.80
CA LYS A 13 15.16 -10.46 2.36
C LYS A 13 14.60 -11.81 1.94
N ALA A 14 14.86 -12.88 2.70
CA ALA A 14 14.35 -14.22 2.40
C ALA A 14 12.81 -14.25 2.36
N CYS A 15 12.14 -13.63 3.34
CA CYS A 15 10.69 -13.50 3.36
C CYS A 15 10.16 -12.71 2.16
N THR A 16 10.77 -11.57 1.83
CA THR A 16 10.38 -10.75 0.67
C THR A 16 10.58 -11.51 -0.64
N TYR A 17 11.72 -12.20 -0.82
CA TYR A 17 11.96 -13.01 -2.01
C TYR A 17 10.97 -14.15 -2.14
N LEU A 18 10.68 -14.87 -1.05
CA LEU A 18 9.69 -15.94 -1.04
C LEU A 18 8.30 -15.41 -1.41
N HIS A 19 7.86 -14.30 -0.81
CA HIS A 19 6.60 -13.66 -1.14
C HIS A 19 6.50 -13.32 -2.64
N ASN A 20 7.53 -12.67 -3.17
CA ASN A 20 7.58 -12.29 -4.58
C ASN A 20 7.57 -13.51 -5.52
N TYR A 21 8.32 -14.55 -5.18
CA TYR A 21 8.34 -15.80 -5.92
C TYR A 21 6.96 -16.45 -5.96
N LEU A 22 6.32 -16.59 -4.81
CA LEU A 22 4.98 -17.20 -4.68
C LEU A 22 3.90 -16.40 -5.42
N ARG A 23 4.01 -15.07 -5.47
CA ARG A 23 3.07 -14.22 -6.23
C ARG A 23 3.33 -14.22 -7.73
N LYS A 24 4.57 -14.46 -8.18
CA LYS A 24 4.93 -14.43 -9.60
C LYS A 24 4.55 -15.72 -10.33
N SER A 25 4.56 -16.86 -9.65
CA SER A 25 4.21 -18.15 -10.25
C SER A 25 2.70 -18.30 -10.44
N ILE A 26 2.30 -18.78 -11.62
CA ILE A 26 0.89 -18.99 -12.01
C ILE A 26 0.22 -20.03 -11.09
N THR A 27 0.96 -21.04 -10.65
CA THR A 27 0.42 -22.16 -9.87
C THR A 27 0.31 -21.83 -8.38
N SER A 28 1.27 -21.09 -7.83
CA SER A 28 1.26 -20.75 -6.40
C SER A 28 0.47 -19.49 -6.09
N ARG A 29 0.40 -18.51 -7.02
CA ARG A 29 -0.32 -17.25 -6.79
C ARG A 29 -1.77 -17.44 -6.33
N PRO A 30 -2.62 -18.27 -6.97
CA PRO A 30 -4.01 -18.41 -6.52
C PRO A 30 -4.14 -19.10 -5.16
N LEU A 31 -3.13 -19.86 -4.72
CA LEU A 31 -3.10 -20.53 -3.41
C LEU A 31 -2.56 -19.62 -2.31
N TYR A 32 -1.49 -18.89 -2.60
CA TYR A 32 -0.80 -18.03 -1.63
C TYR A 32 -1.51 -16.69 -1.44
N THR A 33 -2.02 -16.10 -2.53
CA THR A 33 -2.81 -14.87 -2.51
C THR A 33 -4.03 -15.00 -3.42
N PRO A 34 -5.07 -15.72 -2.97
CA PRO A 34 -6.33 -15.84 -3.70
C PRO A 34 -6.92 -14.47 -4.07
N PRO A 35 -7.76 -14.38 -5.12
CA PRO A 35 -8.52 -13.17 -5.43
C PRO A 35 -9.24 -12.61 -4.18
N GLY A 36 -9.19 -11.29 -3.99
CA GLY A 36 -9.71 -10.64 -2.78
C GLY A 36 -8.78 -10.66 -1.57
N SER A 37 -7.55 -11.19 -1.67
CA SER A 37 -6.58 -11.12 -0.56
C SER A 37 -6.16 -9.68 -0.22
N PHE A 38 -6.11 -8.81 -1.23
CA PHE A 38 -5.68 -7.42 -1.13
C PHE A 38 -6.81 -6.47 -1.52
N ASP A 39 -6.65 -5.20 -1.17
CA ASP A 39 -7.54 -4.15 -1.66
C ASP A 39 -7.34 -4.03 -3.18
N THR A 40 -8.44 -3.92 -3.93
CA THR A 40 -8.43 -3.73 -5.39
C THR A 40 -9.33 -2.57 -5.75
N GLU A 41 -9.01 -1.89 -6.85
CA GLU A 41 -9.84 -0.80 -7.37
C GLU A 41 -10.78 -1.34 -8.45
N ASP A 42 -12.07 -1.07 -8.28
CA ASP A 42 -13.06 -1.18 -9.34
C ASP A 42 -12.96 0.07 -10.22
N LEU A 43 -12.25 -0.06 -11.35
CA LEU A 43 -12.03 1.03 -12.30
C LEU A 43 -13.30 1.44 -13.07
N GLU A 44 -14.39 0.69 -13.00
CA GLU A 44 -15.65 1.09 -13.65
C GLU A 44 -16.43 2.03 -12.73
N ASN A 45 -16.50 1.71 -11.44
CA ASN A 45 -17.26 2.46 -10.45
C ASN A 45 -16.41 3.45 -9.62
N GLY A 46 -15.09 3.42 -9.75
CA GLY A 46 -14.17 4.23 -8.94
C GLY A 46 -14.15 3.84 -7.46
N VAL A 47 -14.49 2.58 -7.14
CA VAL A 47 -14.67 2.12 -5.76
C VAL A 47 -13.53 1.20 -5.33
N ILE A 48 -13.03 1.39 -4.11
CA ILE A 48 -12.09 0.46 -3.49
C ILE A 48 -12.86 -0.76 -2.96
N VAL A 49 -12.55 -1.93 -3.51
CA VAL A 49 -12.99 -3.23 -2.99
C VAL A 49 -12.01 -3.66 -1.90
N ASN A 50 -12.50 -3.75 -0.66
CA ASN A 50 -11.69 -4.11 0.49
C ASN A 50 -11.25 -5.58 0.44
N GLY A 51 -9.97 -5.83 0.71
CA GLY A 51 -9.40 -7.17 0.81
C GLY A 51 -9.76 -7.90 2.10
N ALA A 52 -9.81 -9.23 2.00
CA ALA A 52 -10.13 -10.16 3.09
C ALA A 52 -9.13 -10.12 4.25
N TRP A 53 -7.92 -9.58 4.05
CA TRP A 53 -6.93 -9.40 5.11
C TRP A 53 -7.47 -8.61 6.32
N ARG A 54 -8.44 -7.72 6.10
CA ARG A 54 -9.13 -6.98 7.17
C ARG A 54 -9.96 -7.89 8.07
N GLN A 55 -10.59 -8.94 7.51
CA GLN A 55 -11.35 -9.91 8.30
C GLN A 55 -10.42 -10.74 9.19
N ILE A 56 -9.27 -11.14 8.67
CA ILE A 56 -8.25 -11.91 9.41
C ILE A 56 -7.68 -11.08 10.56
N THR A 57 -7.48 -9.78 10.34
CA THR A 57 -6.89 -8.87 11.33
C THR A 57 -7.91 -8.25 12.30
N SER A 58 -9.21 -8.28 11.99
CA SER A 58 -10.26 -7.69 12.82
C SER A 58 -10.29 -8.22 14.26
N ASN A 59 -9.92 -9.49 14.47
CA ASN A 59 -9.80 -10.10 15.80
C ASN A 59 -8.35 -10.08 16.35
N ALA A 60 -7.38 -9.70 15.53
CA ALA A 60 -5.98 -9.63 15.92
C ALA A 60 -5.64 -8.21 16.40
N LYS A 61 -5.57 -8.01 17.73
CA LYS A 61 -5.07 -6.80 18.39
C LYS A 61 -3.56 -6.52 18.14
N ARG A 62 -3.04 -6.81 16.94
CA ARG A 62 -1.60 -6.82 16.66
C ARG A 62 -1.10 -5.59 15.92
N LEU A 63 -1.98 -4.92 15.19
CA LEU A 63 -1.71 -3.59 14.66
C LEU A 63 -2.53 -2.61 15.49
N THR A 64 -1.85 -1.86 16.35
CA THR A 64 -2.47 -0.75 17.08
C THR A 64 -2.41 0.48 16.19
N ASP A 65 -3.46 1.30 16.24
CA ASP A 65 -3.40 2.60 15.60
C ASP A 65 -2.19 3.36 16.14
N LEU A 66 -1.33 3.82 15.22
CA LEU A 66 -0.24 4.70 15.60
C LEU A 66 -0.87 5.97 16.19
N GLN A 67 -0.34 6.43 17.32
CA GLN A 67 -0.76 7.69 17.90
C GLN A 67 -0.59 8.79 16.85
N LYS A 68 -1.69 9.46 16.50
CA LYS A 68 -1.65 10.63 15.64
C LYS A 68 -0.99 11.76 16.41
N VAL A 69 0.31 11.98 16.16
CA VAL A 69 1.05 13.11 16.71
C VAL A 69 1.02 14.24 15.68
N PRO A 70 0.31 15.36 15.95
CA PRO A 70 0.33 16.49 15.04
C PRO A 70 1.77 17.02 14.95
N ARG A 71 2.34 17.02 13.74
CA ARG A 71 3.62 17.67 13.44
C ARG A 71 3.40 18.75 12.41
N ARG A 72 4.04 19.89 12.59
CA ARG A 72 4.11 20.93 11.56
C ARG A 72 5.12 20.47 10.50
N PRO A 73 4.72 20.26 9.24
CA PRO A 73 5.68 19.96 8.18
C PRO A 73 6.59 21.17 7.96
N LEU A 74 7.82 20.91 7.51
CA LEU A 74 8.76 21.93 7.05
C LEU A 74 8.11 22.79 5.95
N MET A 75 8.50 24.07 5.88
CA MET A 75 7.95 24.99 4.88
C MET A 75 8.17 24.46 3.45
N ASP A 76 9.35 23.92 3.17
CA ASP A 76 9.69 23.34 1.86
C ASP A 76 8.74 22.19 1.48
N ALA A 77 8.40 21.33 2.43
CA ALA A 77 7.46 20.23 2.17
C ALA A 77 6.04 20.74 1.85
N LYS A 78 5.65 21.92 2.36
CA LYS A 78 4.39 22.56 1.97
C LYS A 78 4.49 23.16 0.58
N LEU A 79 5.58 23.86 0.28
CA LEU A 79 5.79 24.48 -1.03
C LEU A 79 5.80 23.43 -2.14
N VAL A 80 6.54 22.33 -1.97
CA VAL A 80 6.56 21.21 -2.93
C VAL A 80 5.17 20.61 -3.11
N ARG A 81 4.39 20.47 -2.03
CA ARG A 81 3.02 19.94 -2.13
C ARG A 81 2.11 20.88 -2.90
N GLU A 82 2.16 22.19 -2.65
CA GLU A 82 1.34 23.16 -3.37
C GLU A 82 1.73 23.23 -4.85
N GLU A 83 3.03 23.25 -5.16
CA GLU A 83 3.53 23.24 -6.54
C GLU A 83 3.04 22.01 -7.31
N LEU A 84 3.17 20.81 -6.73
CA LEU A 84 2.69 19.57 -7.36
C LEU A 84 1.18 19.56 -7.51
N LYS A 85 0.44 19.99 -6.49
CA LYS A 85 -1.03 20.10 -6.53
C LYS A 85 -1.46 21.02 -7.68
N GLU A 86 -0.83 22.18 -7.84
CA GLU A 86 -1.13 23.10 -8.93
C GLU A 86 -0.78 22.50 -10.29
N TYR A 87 0.40 21.88 -10.41
CA TYR A 87 0.85 21.23 -11.64
C TYR A 87 -0.12 20.14 -12.11
N PHE A 88 -0.59 19.26 -11.22
CA PHE A 88 -1.54 18.20 -11.56
C PHE A 88 -2.93 18.70 -11.98
N MET A 89 -3.22 19.99 -11.83
CA MET A 89 -4.45 20.62 -12.33
C MET A 89 -4.25 21.32 -13.69
N THR A 90 -3.03 21.33 -14.23
CA THR A 90 -2.72 21.89 -15.56
C THR A 90 -2.94 20.86 -16.66
N PRO A 91 -3.15 21.27 -17.94
CA PRO A 91 -3.24 20.34 -19.06
C PRO A 91 -2.01 19.42 -19.22
N GLN A 92 -0.83 19.86 -18.78
CA GLN A 92 0.42 19.10 -18.89
C GLN A 92 0.59 18.07 -17.76
N GLY A 93 0.09 18.38 -16.56
CA GLY A 93 0.21 17.49 -15.39
C GLY A 93 -0.99 16.61 -15.14
N LYS A 94 -2.14 16.92 -15.75
CA LYS A 94 -3.37 16.14 -15.59
C LYS A 94 -3.26 14.79 -16.31
N VAL A 95 -3.84 13.77 -15.69
CA VAL A 95 -3.96 12.42 -16.27
C VAL A 95 -5.35 12.20 -16.85
N GLU A 96 -5.44 11.39 -17.91
CA GLU A 96 -6.70 11.13 -18.65
C GLU A 96 -7.86 10.69 -17.76
N TRP A 97 -7.56 9.94 -16.69
CA TRP A 97 -8.56 9.38 -15.78
C TRP A 97 -8.94 10.29 -14.60
N GLN A 98 -8.33 11.48 -14.48
CA GLN A 98 -8.45 12.33 -13.29
C GLN A 98 -9.89 12.84 -13.03
N ASP A 99 -10.70 12.97 -14.08
CA ASP A 99 -12.10 13.42 -13.97
C ASP A 99 -13.12 12.28 -14.12
N MET A 100 -12.67 11.03 -14.31
CA MET A 100 -13.59 9.92 -14.63
C MET A 100 -14.44 9.46 -13.44
N TYR A 101 -14.06 9.83 -12.22
CA TYR A 101 -14.69 9.38 -10.97
C TYR A 101 -15.06 10.60 -10.10
N GLN A 102 -16.16 11.27 -10.43
CA GLN A 102 -16.74 12.38 -9.63
C GLN A 102 -18.00 11.96 -8.88
#